data_AF-A0A1S3QM52-F1
#
_entry.id   AF-A0A1S3QM52-F1
#
_cell.length_a   1.000
_cell.length_b   1.000
_cell.length_c   1.000
_cell.angle_alpha   90.00
_cell.angle_beta   90.00
_cell.angle_gamma   90.00
#
_symmetry.space_group_name_H-M   'P 1'
#
loop_
_entity.id
_entity.type
_entity.pdbx_description
1 polymer ?
#
loop_
_entity_poly.entity_id
_entity_poly.type
_entity_poly.pdbx_seq_one_letter_code
_entity_poly.pdbx_strand_id
1 'polypeptide(L)'
;MSRPPSSTFHPQDFSDLISFILYGSQHRGGKEPWLERLYHSCQRLEKREGVSGAAGGVCVPRGLLKTEAVLWQWAVWEAAQFTVLSKLRTPLGRAQDTFQTIEGMIRSLAAHSLNTEQELSQWSGGDTDDGHHSNQLRLALLLQFLENLEKLMYNAYEGCANALTAPPKVHTHTYTLRN
;
A
#
# COMPACT_ATOMS: atom_id res chain seq x y z
N MET A 1 7.55 -5.85 8.29
CA MET A 1 6.46 -5.22 9.07
C MET A 1 6.92 -4.68 10.42
N SER A 2 7.82 -5.33 11.17
CA SER A 2 8.29 -4.86 12.49
C SER A 2 9.36 -3.76 12.48
N ARG A 3 9.82 -3.31 11.30
CA ARG A 3 10.86 -2.27 11.19
C ARG A 3 10.29 -0.88 11.40
N PRO A 4 11.13 0.07 11.83
CA PRO A 4 10.79 1.48 11.65
C PRO A 4 10.60 1.79 10.16
N PRO A 5 9.66 2.68 9.81
CA PRO A 5 9.46 3.12 8.44
C PRO A 5 10.72 3.79 7.89
N SER A 6 11.15 3.42 6.68
CA SER A 6 12.34 3.98 6.03
C SER A 6 12.14 5.38 5.44
N SER A 7 10.87 5.82 5.32
CA SER A 7 10.45 7.09 4.69
C SER A 7 10.97 7.28 3.26
N THR A 8 11.22 6.19 2.54
CA THR A 8 11.76 6.18 1.16
C THR A 8 10.73 5.86 0.08
N PHE A 9 9.47 5.64 0.47
CA PHE A 9 8.35 5.45 -0.44
C PHE A 9 7.77 6.83 -0.81
N HIS A 10 7.87 7.22 -2.09
CA HIS A 10 7.55 8.57 -2.52
C HIS A 10 6.09 8.73 -2.95
N PRO A 11 5.56 9.97 -3.02
CA PRO A 11 4.20 10.21 -3.50
C PRO A 11 3.91 9.63 -4.89
N GLN A 12 4.88 9.65 -5.82
CA GLN A 12 4.68 9.06 -7.15
C GLN A 12 4.54 7.53 -7.09
N ASP A 13 5.30 6.86 -6.22
CA ASP A 13 5.21 5.40 -6.02
C ASP A 13 3.82 5.03 -5.47
N PHE A 14 3.29 5.84 -4.55
CA PHE A 14 1.92 5.72 -4.07
C PHE A 14 0.90 5.90 -5.20
N SER A 15 1.02 6.97 -5.98
CA SER A 15 0.10 7.24 -7.09
C SER A 15 0.07 6.10 -8.09
N ASP A 16 1.22 5.57 -8.49
CA ASP A 16 1.31 4.50 -9.48
C ASP A 16 0.67 3.20 -8.94
N LEU A 17 0.93 2.86 -7.69
CA LEU A 17 0.37 1.67 -7.05
C LEU A 17 -1.15 1.76 -6.88
N ILE A 18 -1.64 2.89 -6.35
CA ILE A 18 -3.07 3.07 -6.08
C ILE A 18 -3.86 3.25 -7.37
N SER A 19 -3.27 3.86 -8.41
CA SER A 19 -3.88 3.95 -9.74
C SER A 19 -4.07 2.56 -10.35
N PHE A 20 -3.08 1.68 -10.21
CA PHE A 20 -3.23 0.28 -10.62
C PHE A 20 -4.35 -0.42 -9.84
N ILE A 21 -4.37 -0.29 -8.51
CA ILE A 21 -5.39 -0.95 -7.67
C ILE A 21 -6.79 -0.45 -8.03
N LEU A 22 -7.02 0.87 -8.04
CA LEU A 22 -8.37 1.44 -8.19
C LEU A 22 -8.85 1.44 -9.65
N TYR A 23 -7.96 1.72 -10.61
CA TYR A 23 -8.34 2.00 -12.00
C TYR A 23 -7.73 1.03 -13.02
N GLY A 24 -6.83 0.13 -12.59
CA GLY A 24 -6.16 -0.82 -13.49
C GLY A 24 -5.07 -0.17 -14.35
N SER A 25 -4.79 1.12 -14.16
CA SER A 25 -3.82 1.86 -14.95
C SER A 25 -2.40 1.66 -14.42
N GLN A 26 -1.58 0.96 -15.22
CA GLN A 26 -0.15 0.79 -14.92
C GLN A 26 0.68 1.77 -15.75
N HIS A 27 1.19 2.82 -15.10
CA HIS A 27 2.02 3.85 -15.75
C HIS A 27 3.50 3.45 -15.88
N ARG A 28 3.89 2.28 -15.32
CA ARG A 28 5.26 1.76 -15.33
C ARG A 28 5.38 0.59 -16.30
N GLY A 29 6.01 0.83 -17.45
CA GLY A 29 6.39 -0.20 -18.44
C GLY A 29 7.86 -0.63 -18.33
N GLY A 30 8.28 -1.58 -19.17
CA GLY A 30 9.69 -1.97 -19.34
C GLY A 30 9.93 -3.47 -19.34
N LYS A 31 11.18 -3.88 -19.64
CA LYS A 31 11.60 -5.28 -19.70
C LYS A 31 11.75 -5.95 -18.33
N GLU A 32 12.07 -5.18 -17.29
CA GLU A 32 12.18 -5.67 -15.92
C GLU A 32 10.83 -5.55 -15.17
N PRO A 33 10.56 -6.42 -14.19
CA PRO A 33 9.39 -6.29 -13.32
C PRO A 33 9.44 -4.96 -12.57
N TRP A 34 8.44 -4.10 -12.77
CA TRP A 34 8.45 -2.74 -12.23
C TRP A 34 8.41 -2.70 -10.69
N LEU A 35 7.81 -3.71 -10.07
CA LEU A 35 7.77 -3.86 -8.61
C LEU A 35 9.14 -4.17 -8.00
N GLU A 36 9.97 -4.96 -8.68
CA GLU A 36 11.33 -5.26 -8.23
C GLU A 36 12.19 -3.99 -8.28
N ARG A 37 12.05 -3.19 -9.35
CA ARG A 37 12.69 -1.87 -9.45
C ARG A 37 12.23 -0.93 -8.34
N LEU A 38 10.92 -0.88 -8.09
CA LEU A 38 10.34 -0.07 -7.02
C LEU A 38 10.90 -0.48 -5.65
N TYR A 39 10.95 -1.79 -5.37
CA TYR A 39 11.55 -2.32 -4.15
C TYR A 39 12.97 -1.81 -3.97
N HIS A 40 13.81 -1.96 -4.99
CA HIS A 40 15.20 -1.52 -4.95
C HIS A 40 15.36 -0.01 -4.82
N SER A 41 14.52 0.81 -5.48
CA SER A 41 14.57 2.27 -5.34
C SER A 41 14.23 2.74 -3.92
N CYS A 42 13.41 1.98 -3.19
CA CYS A 42 13.09 2.28 -1.80
C CYS A 42 14.12 1.75 -0.79
N GLN A 43 15.08 0.90 -1.20
CA GLN A 43 16.13 0.43 -0.30
C GLN A 43 17.24 1.46 -0.17
N ARG A 44 17.56 1.86 1.07
CA ARG A 44 18.78 2.64 1.34
C ARG A 44 19.95 1.68 1.53
N LEU A 45 21.01 1.89 0.77
CA LEU A 45 22.31 1.27 1.03
C LEU A 45 22.90 1.99 2.24
N GLU A 46 22.59 1.54 3.45
CA GLU A 46 23.31 2.06 4.62
C GLU A 46 24.78 1.64 4.49
N LYS A 47 25.67 2.64 4.56
CA LYS A 47 27.11 2.40 4.70
C LYS A 47 27.28 1.59 5.98
N ARG A 48 27.68 0.32 5.83
CA ARG A 48 27.88 -0.67 6.89
C ARG A 48 29.04 -0.23 7.79
N GLU A 49 28.88 0.84 8.56
CA GLU A 49 29.81 1.22 9.60
C GLU A 49 29.53 0.37 10.84
N GLY A 50 30.26 -0.73 10.96
CA GLY A 50 30.86 -1.17 12.22
C GLY A 50 29.99 -1.63 13.39
N VAL A 51 28.65 -1.63 13.33
CA VAL A 51 27.84 -2.12 14.47
C VAL A 51 27.43 -3.58 14.25
N SER A 52 28.25 -4.47 14.80
CA SER A 52 27.91 -5.87 15.09
C SER A 52 26.91 -5.96 16.25
N GLY A 53 25.69 -5.44 16.02
CA GLY A 53 24.57 -5.49 16.96
C GLY A 53 23.27 -5.77 16.22
N ALA A 54 22.43 -6.63 16.78
CA ALA A 54 21.26 -7.31 16.23
C ALA A 54 20.09 -6.45 15.67
N ALA A 55 20.32 -5.22 15.21
CA ALA A 55 19.29 -4.32 14.66
C ALA A 55 19.55 -3.88 13.20
N GLY A 56 20.51 -4.50 12.50
CA GLY A 56 20.66 -4.34 11.05
C GLY A 56 19.52 -5.06 10.34
N GLY A 57 18.49 -4.32 9.91
CA GLY A 57 17.28 -4.90 9.34
C GLY A 57 17.55 -5.85 8.16
N VAL A 58 17.29 -7.15 8.33
CA VAL A 58 17.17 -8.21 7.30
C VAL A 58 16.33 -7.82 6.06
N CYS A 59 16.93 -7.17 5.05
CA CYS A 59 16.27 -6.94 3.76
C CYS A 59 15.63 -8.24 3.24
N VAL A 60 14.52 -8.17 2.49
CA VAL A 60 13.88 -9.35 1.91
C VAL A 60 14.96 -10.17 1.17
N PRO A 61 15.11 -11.48 1.45
CA PRO A 61 16.12 -12.29 0.80
C PRO A 61 16.01 -12.20 -0.72
N ARG A 62 17.15 -12.03 -1.42
CA ARG A 62 17.17 -11.83 -2.89
C ARG A 62 16.43 -12.92 -3.66
N GLY A 63 16.45 -14.16 -3.18
CA GLY A 63 15.72 -15.27 -3.79
C GLY A 63 14.19 -15.08 -3.81
N LEU A 64 13.65 -14.35 -2.82
CA LEU A 64 12.22 -14.07 -2.71
C LEU A 64 11.78 -12.84 -3.51
N LEU A 65 12.71 -11.99 -3.96
CA LEU A 65 12.38 -10.81 -4.78
C LEU A 65 11.85 -11.16 -6.17
N LYS A 66 12.01 -12.41 -6.60
CA LYS A 66 11.38 -12.93 -7.82
C LYS A 66 9.91 -13.34 -7.64
N THR A 67 9.43 -13.35 -6.40
CA THR A 67 8.06 -13.76 -6.07
C THR A 67 7.17 -12.52 -5.99
N GLU A 68 6.27 -12.33 -6.96
CA GLU A 68 5.40 -11.16 -7.03
C GLU A 68 4.55 -10.97 -5.78
N ALA A 69 4.07 -12.06 -5.18
CA ALA A 69 3.29 -12.00 -3.93
C ALA A 69 4.06 -11.27 -2.81
N VAL A 70 5.38 -11.47 -2.70
CA VAL A 70 6.22 -10.80 -1.70
C VAL A 70 6.32 -9.31 -2.00
N LEU A 71 6.52 -8.95 -3.28
CA LEU A 71 6.65 -7.56 -3.71
C LEU A 71 5.33 -6.79 -3.55
N TRP A 72 4.20 -7.40 -3.90
CA TRP A 72 2.88 -6.79 -3.72
C TRP A 72 2.56 -6.54 -2.26
N GLN A 73 2.80 -7.53 -1.39
CA GLN A 73 2.59 -7.40 0.04
C GLN A 73 3.48 -6.30 0.64
N TRP A 74 4.74 -6.22 0.21
CA TRP A 74 5.63 -5.13 0.60
C TRP A 74 5.11 -3.77 0.12
N ALA A 75 4.74 -3.63 -1.15
CA ALA A 75 4.31 -2.35 -1.73
C ALA A 75 3.03 -1.82 -1.07
N VAL A 76 2.05 -2.69 -0.83
CA VAL A 76 0.79 -2.32 -0.15
C VAL A 76 1.05 -1.92 1.31
N TRP A 77 1.99 -2.59 1.99
CA TRP A 77 2.40 -2.21 3.34
C TRP A 77 3.07 -0.82 3.37
N GLU A 78 4.01 -0.55 2.47
CA GLU A 78 4.65 0.77 2.36
C GLU A 78 3.65 1.88 2.00
N ALA A 79 2.70 1.60 1.11
CA ALA A 79 1.66 2.56 0.77
C ALA A 79 0.76 2.90 1.97
N ALA A 80 0.34 1.90 2.76
CA ALA A 80 -0.43 2.14 3.97
C ALA A 80 0.37 2.94 5.02
N GLN A 81 1.65 2.63 5.22
CA GLN A 81 2.54 3.42 6.08
C GLN A 81 2.66 4.86 5.59
N PHE A 82 2.86 5.07 4.28
CA PHE A 82 2.89 6.40 3.68
C PHE A 82 1.60 7.17 3.95
N THR A 83 0.43 6.53 3.81
CA THR A 83 -0.87 7.15 4.09
C THR A 83 -0.97 7.62 5.55
N VAL A 84 -0.58 6.78 6.52
CA VAL A 84 -0.61 7.15 7.95
C VAL A 84 0.38 8.26 8.28
N LEU A 85 1.64 8.12 7.83
CA LEU A 85 2.70 9.10 8.09
C LEU A 85 2.40 10.47 7.45
N SER A 86 1.72 10.47 6.31
CA SER A 86 1.27 11.69 5.62
C SER A 86 -0.03 12.26 6.19
N LYS A 87 -0.52 11.76 7.33
CA LYS A 87 -1.78 12.18 7.97
C LYS A 87 -2.96 12.12 6.99
N LEU A 88 -3.01 11.05 6.18
CA LEU A 88 -4.02 10.78 5.15
C LEU A 88 -4.05 11.82 4.01
N ARG A 89 -3.10 12.76 3.96
CA ARG A 89 -2.93 13.65 2.81
C ARG A 89 -2.08 12.93 1.77
N THR A 90 -2.75 12.40 0.76
CA THR A 90 -2.12 11.59 -0.28
C THR A 90 -2.20 12.33 -1.63
N PRO A 91 -1.54 11.82 -2.68
CA PRO A 91 -1.78 12.30 -4.05
C PRO A 91 -3.24 12.28 -4.52
N LEU A 92 -4.12 11.50 -3.87
CA LEU A 92 -5.57 11.54 -4.15
C LEU A 92 -6.24 12.83 -3.63
N GLY A 93 -5.57 13.58 -2.74
CA GLY A 93 -6.07 14.83 -2.19
C GLY A 93 -5.91 14.92 -0.67
N ARG A 94 -6.81 15.66 -0.03
CA ARG A 94 -6.85 15.77 1.43
C ARG A 94 -7.32 14.44 2.04
N ALA A 95 -7.29 14.37 3.38
CA ALA A 95 -7.74 13.20 4.12
C ALA A 95 -9.15 12.76 3.73
N GLN A 96 -10.08 13.70 3.63
CA GLN A 96 -11.46 13.43 3.21
C GLN A 96 -11.53 12.91 1.78
N ASP A 97 -10.79 13.53 0.85
CA ASP A 97 -10.79 13.14 -0.56
C ASP A 97 -10.25 11.70 -0.74
N THR A 98 -9.21 11.36 0.02
CA THR A 98 -8.61 10.00 0.05
C THR A 98 -9.64 8.96 0.51
N PHE A 99 -10.34 9.21 1.63
CA PHE A 99 -11.36 8.28 2.12
C PHE A 99 -12.56 8.18 1.17
N GLN A 100 -13.08 9.31 0.68
CA GLN A 100 -14.22 9.31 -0.23
C GLN A 100 -13.91 8.54 -1.52
N THR A 101 -12.69 8.66 -2.06
CA THR A 101 -12.27 7.92 -3.25
C THR A 101 -12.30 6.41 -3.00
N ILE A 102 -11.73 5.96 -1.88
CA ILE A 102 -11.68 4.54 -1.52
C ILE A 102 -13.08 3.99 -1.20
N GLU A 103 -13.84 4.72 -0.39
CA GLU A 103 -15.21 4.38 -0.01
C GLU A 103 -16.13 4.28 -1.24
N GLY A 104 -16.05 5.25 -2.16
CA GLY A 104 -16.83 5.25 -3.39
C GLY A 104 -16.54 4.02 -4.25
N MET A 105 -15.27 3.58 -4.32
CA MET A 105 -14.90 2.36 -5.02
C MET A 105 -15.46 1.11 -4.35
N ILE A 106 -15.33 0.98 -3.03
CA ILE A 106 -15.88 -0.16 -2.28
C ILE A 106 -17.41 -0.24 -2.46
N ARG A 107 -18.11 0.90 -2.34
CA ARG A 107 -19.57 0.96 -2.54
C ARG A 107 -19.97 0.52 -3.95
N SER A 108 -19.21 0.94 -4.96
CA SER A 108 -19.46 0.55 -6.35
C SER A 108 -19.25 -0.96 -6.56
N LEU A 109 -18.17 -1.52 -6.02
CA LEU A 109 -17.89 -2.96 -6.09
C LEU A 109 -18.95 -3.79 -5.33
N ALA A 110 -19.37 -3.33 -4.16
CA ALA A 110 -20.43 -3.98 -3.39
C ALA A 110 -21.78 -3.95 -4.13
N ALA A 111 -22.15 -2.82 -4.74
CA ALA A 111 -23.37 -2.71 -5.54
C ALA A 111 -23.35 -3.68 -6.73
N HIS A 112 -22.23 -3.77 -7.45
CA HIS A 112 -22.06 -4.72 -8.55
C HIS A 112 -22.19 -6.19 -8.11
N SER A 113 -21.75 -6.53 -6.89
CA SER A 113 -21.92 -7.88 -6.35
C SER A 113 -23.39 -8.27 -6.10
N LEU A 114 -24.27 -7.28 -5.88
CA LEU A 114 -25.71 -7.48 -5.69
C LEU A 114 -26.48 -7.38 -7.01
N ASN A 115 -25.99 -6.58 -7.96
CA ASN A 115 -26.57 -6.43 -9.28
C ASN A 115 -25.47 -6.50 -10.36
N THR A 116 -25.25 -7.69 -10.88
CA THR A 116 -24.21 -7.96 -11.88
C THR A 116 -24.49 -7.32 -13.25
N GLU A 117 -25.74 -6.89 -13.51
CA GLU A 117 -26.09 -6.14 -14.72
C GLU A 117 -25.56 -4.69 -14.72
N GLN A 118 -25.14 -4.20 -13.54
CA GLN A 118 -24.51 -2.90 -13.43
C GLN A 118 -23.07 -2.96 -13.95
N GLU A 119 -22.84 -2.55 -15.19
CA GLU A 119 -21.50 -2.44 -15.77
C GLU A 119 -20.60 -1.52 -14.91
N LEU A 120 -19.47 -2.07 -14.45
CA LEU A 120 -18.43 -1.32 -13.75
C LEU A 120 -17.22 -1.25 -14.68
N SER A 121 -17.24 -0.33 -15.64
CA SER A 121 -16.35 -0.31 -16.82
C SER A 121 -14.85 -0.58 -16.59
N GLN A 122 -14.30 -0.28 -15.40
CA GLN A 122 -12.90 -0.50 -15.05
C GLN A 122 -12.60 -1.81 -14.28
N TRP A 123 -13.63 -2.57 -13.95
CA TRP A 123 -13.59 -3.81 -13.15
C TRP A 123 -14.41 -4.96 -13.77
N SER A 124 -15.40 -4.65 -14.63
CA SER A 124 -16.14 -5.63 -15.45
C SER A 124 -15.52 -5.80 -16.84
N GLY A 125 -14.77 -4.81 -17.33
CA GLY A 125 -14.14 -4.81 -18.66
C GLY A 125 -12.83 -5.58 -18.69
N GLY A 126 -12.92 -6.87 -19.02
CA GLY A 126 -11.77 -7.71 -19.35
C GLY A 126 -12.22 -8.80 -20.31
N ASP A 127 -12.17 -8.55 -21.62
CA ASP A 127 -12.51 -9.57 -22.64
C ASP A 127 -11.48 -10.73 -22.68
N THR A 128 -10.46 -10.69 -21.83
CA THR A 128 -9.40 -11.68 -21.74
C THR A 128 -9.29 -12.26 -20.33
N ASP A 129 -8.86 -13.52 -20.24
CA ASP A 129 -8.62 -14.22 -18.97
C ASP A 129 -7.63 -13.45 -18.06
N ASP A 130 -6.61 -12.83 -18.67
CA ASP A 130 -5.65 -11.96 -17.98
C ASP A 130 -6.30 -10.73 -17.33
N GLY A 131 -7.33 -10.16 -17.96
CA GLY A 131 -8.07 -9.02 -17.42
C GLY A 131 -8.86 -9.39 -16.16
N HIS A 132 -9.52 -10.55 -16.18
CA HIS A 132 -10.23 -11.07 -15.01
C HIS A 132 -9.28 -11.39 -13.86
N HIS A 133 -8.13 -12.00 -14.14
CA HIS A 133 -7.09 -12.27 -13.13
C HIS A 133 -6.57 -10.97 -12.50
N SER A 134 -6.29 -9.95 -13.32
CA SER A 134 -5.86 -8.62 -12.85
C SER A 134 -6.90 -7.98 -11.92
N ASN A 135 -8.19 -8.08 -12.25
CA ASN A 135 -9.26 -7.54 -11.41
C ASN A 135 -9.35 -8.27 -10.06
N GLN A 136 -9.18 -9.59 -10.03
CA GLN A 136 -9.13 -10.34 -8.77
C GLN A 136 -7.93 -9.92 -7.90
N LEU A 137 -6.75 -9.78 -8.52
CA LEU A 137 -5.55 -9.29 -7.83
C LEU A 137 -5.78 -7.89 -7.25
N ARG A 138 -6.29 -6.96 -8.06
CA ARG A 138 -6.59 -5.58 -7.63
C ARG A 138 -7.55 -5.55 -6.45
N LEU A 139 -8.59 -6.38 -6.45
CA LEU A 139 -9.53 -6.49 -5.34
C LEU A 139 -8.84 -7.00 -4.06
N ALA A 140 -8.02 -8.06 -4.18
CA ALA A 140 -7.26 -8.59 -3.06
C ALA A 140 -6.29 -7.55 -2.47
N LEU A 141 -5.60 -6.78 -3.33
CA LEU A 141 -4.69 -5.72 -2.90
C LEU A 141 -5.43 -4.55 -2.22
N LEU A 142 -6.62 -4.18 -2.70
CA LEU A 142 -7.44 -3.14 -2.08
C LEU A 142 -7.84 -3.53 -0.66
N LEU A 143 -8.32 -4.77 -0.47
CA LEU A 143 -8.67 -5.28 0.85
C LEU A 143 -7.44 -5.35 1.76
N GLN A 144 -6.30 -5.82 1.24
CA GLN A 144 -5.05 -5.88 2.00
C GLN A 144 -4.56 -4.48 2.42
N PHE A 145 -4.72 -3.48 1.55
CA PHE A 145 -4.39 -2.09 1.85
C PHE A 145 -5.21 -1.56 3.02
N LEU A 146 -6.53 -1.78 3.01
CA LEU A 146 -7.43 -1.36 4.08
C LEU A 146 -7.07 -2.02 5.41
N GLU A 147 -6.81 -3.33 5.40
CA GLU A 147 -6.41 -4.08 6.59
C GLU A 147 -5.10 -3.54 7.19
N ASN A 148 -4.11 -3.24 6.34
CA ASN A 148 -2.85 -2.66 6.78
C ASN A 148 -3.03 -1.22 7.30
N LEU A 149 -3.87 -0.43 6.64
CA LEU A 149 -4.17 0.93 7.04
C LEU A 149 -4.83 0.97 8.42
N GLU A 150 -5.82 0.10 8.67
CA GLU A 150 -6.46 -0.05 9.96
C GLU A 150 -5.45 -0.41 11.06
N LYS A 151 -4.61 -1.44 10.83
CA LYS A 151 -3.55 -1.85 11.77
C LYS A 151 -2.61 -0.70 12.11
N LEU A 152 -2.19 0.07 11.11
CA LEU A 152 -1.24 1.17 11.29
C LEU A 152 -1.89 2.41 11.93
N MET A 153 -3.15 2.71 11.61
CA MET A 153 -3.92 3.76 12.29
C MET A 153 -4.17 3.43 13.75
N TYR A 154 -4.52 2.18 14.06
CA TYR A 154 -4.67 1.70 15.43
C TYR A 154 -3.34 1.76 16.19
N ASN A 155 -2.23 1.31 15.60
CA ASN A 155 -0.89 1.44 16.19
C ASN A 155 -0.47 2.92 16.38
N ALA A 156 -0.84 3.81 15.46
CA ALA A 156 -0.60 5.24 15.60
C ALA A 156 -1.47 5.90 16.69
N TYR A 157 -2.58 5.28 17.06
CA TYR A 157 -3.44 5.72 18.14
C TYR A 157 -3.02 5.07 19.46
N GLU A 158 -3.25 3.78 19.68
CA GLU A 158 -3.01 3.14 20.99
C GLU A 158 -1.54 2.80 21.26
N GLY A 159 -0.73 2.64 20.21
CA GLY A 159 0.62 2.09 20.31
C GLY A 159 0.62 0.57 20.48
N CYS A 160 1.46 -0.14 19.73
CA CYS A 160 1.69 -1.57 19.92
C CYS A 160 2.97 -1.78 20.75
N ALA A 161 2.86 -2.45 21.90
CA ALA A 161 4.00 -2.64 22.81
C ALA A 161 5.14 -3.50 22.19
N ASN A 162 4.83 -4.47 21.32
CA ASN A 162 5.80 -5.50 20.89
C ASN A 162 5.86 -5.81 19.37
N ALA A 163 4.88 -5.43 18.55
CA ALA A 163 4.80 -5.93 17.15
C ALA A 163 5.06 -4.88 16.05
N LEU A 164 4.74 -3.60 16.30
CA LEU A 164 4.90 -2.50 15.34
C LEU A 164 5.62 -1.34 16.02
N THR A 165 6.57 -0.71 15.32
CA THR A 165 7.25 0.46 15.87
C THR A 165 6.27 1.63 15.91
N ALA A 166 6.22 2.35 17.04
CA ALA A 166 5.36 3.52 17.19
C ALA A 166 5.78 4.63 16.18
N PRO A 167 4.85 5.25 15.44
CA PRO A 167 5.20 6.30 14.49
C PRO A 167 5.61 7.59 15.21
N PRO A 168 6.75 8.21 14.84
CA PRO A 168 7.19 9.44 15.47
C PRO A 168 6.22 10.59 15.14
N LYS A 169 5.53 11.13 16.15
CA LYS A 169 4.70 12.36 16.11
C LYS A 169 3.30 12.26 15.44
N VAL A 170 2.79 11.07 15.12
CA VAL A 170 1.42 10.90 14.57
C VAL A 170 0.35 10.76 15.66
N HIS A 171 0.75 10.34 16.87
CA HIS A 171 -0.13 10.14 18.02
C HIS A 171 -1.04 11.34 18.30
N THR A 172 -0.57 12.58 18.25
CA THR A 172 -1.41 13.72 18.67
C THR A 172 -2.55 14.06 17.69
N HIS A 173 -2.48 13.66 16.42
CA HIS A 173 -3.45 14.05 15.38
C HIS A 173 -4.56 13.01 15.14
N THR A 174 -4.27 11.72 15.35
CA THR A 174 -5.28 10.65 15.19
C THR A 174 -6.28 10.65 16.35
N TYR A 175 -5.84 11.00 17.56
CA TYR A 175 -6.72 11.13 18.73
C TYR A 175 -7.81 12.18 18.57
N THR A 176 -7.54 13.27 17.83
CA THR A 176 -8.50 14.36 17.62
C THR A 176 -9.53 14.09 16.51
N LEU A 177 -9.31 13.10 15.65
CA LEU A 177 -10.16 12.80 14.48
C LEU A 177 -11.19 11.67 14.71
N ARG A 178 -11.31 11.18 15.95
CA ARG A 178 -12.17 10.03 16.30
C ARG A 178 -13.65 10.40 16.52
N ASN A 179 -13.96 11.69 16.66
CA ASN A 179 -15.32 12.19 16.92
C ASN A 179 -16.02 12.63 15.64
#